data_AF-A0A5A9XIT3-F1
#
_entry.id   AF-A0A5A9XIT3-F1
#
_cell.length_a   1.000
_cell.length_b   1.000
_cell.length_c   1.000
_cell.angle_alpha   90.00
_cell.angle_beta   90.00
_cell.angle_gamma   90.00
#
_symmetry.space_group_name_H-M   'P 1'
#
loop_
_entity.id
_entity.type
_entity.pdbx_description
1 polymer ?
#
loop_
_entity_poly.entity_id
_entity_poly.type
_entity_poly.pdbx_seq_one_letter_code
_entity_poly.pdbx_strand_id
1 'polypeptide(L)'
;MSLMAMFEKALNSEVATAIPAIPAIESPRIATIAPIAVAQPTSPKNEDPFDPIEMIRQDRVITFESKGIESDTATWLAEKLTTRDMQMDDRRSCAECSSFYGNRCIQHRQPFGGGGVEVLHRCKGFKANQRTRLELEFGFFYNDS
;
A
#
# COMPACT_ATOMS: atom_id res chain seq x y z
N MET A 1 -10.46 -3.13 -60.92
CA MET A 1 -11.29 -3.80 -59.90
C MET A 1 -11.69 -2.74 -58.88
N SER A 2 -12.99 -2.47 -58.79
CA SER A 2 -13.57 -1.29 -58.13
C SER A 2 -14.10 -1.66 -56.73
N LEU A 3 -13.65 -0.96 -55.69
CA LEU A 3 -14.09 -1.10 -54.29
C LEU A 3 -14.99 0.08 -53.92
N MET A 4 -16.21 0.10 -54.46
CA MET A 4 -17.23 1.11 -54.18
C MET A 4 -18.57 0.41 -53.96
N ALA A 5 -18.82 0.00 -52.72
CA ALA A 5 -20.15 -0.20 -52.12
C ALA A 5 -19.94 -0.76 -50.72
N MET A 6 -20.83 -0.41 -49.78
CA MET A 6 -21.04 -0.99 -48.43
C MET A 6 -20.93 0.00 -47.25
N PHE A 7 -21.35 1.26 -47.43
CA PHE A 7 -21.75 2.11 -46.29
C PHE A 7 -23.15 2.70 -46.53
N GLU A 8 -24.15 1.83 -46.52
CA GLU A 8 -25.55 2.20 -46.35
C GLU A 8 -26.19 1.23 -45.36
N LYS A 9 -26.43 1.69 -44.14
CA LYS A 9 -27.59 1.36 -43.29
C LYS A 9 -27.30 1.72 -41.83
N ALA A 10 -28.08 2.67 -41.32
CA ALA A 10 -28.76 2.65 -40.02
C ALA A 10 -28.94 4.08 -39.48
N LEU A 11 -29.70 4.91 -40.21
CA LEU A 11 -30.40 6.03 -39.57
C LEU A 11 -31.69 5.46 -38.97
N ASN A 12 -31.57 4.93 -37.76
CA ASN A 12 -32.72 4.57 -36.95
C ASN A 12 -33.41 5.87 -36.49
N SER A 13 -34.72 5.94 -36.74
CA SER A 13 -35.57 7.07 -36.40
C SER A 13 -35.80 7.12 -34.88
N GLU A 14 -35.20 8.10 -34.22
CA GLU A 14 -35.54 8.42 -32.84
C GLU A 14 -36.74 9.35 -32.81
N VAL A 15 -37.86 8.82 -32.31
CA VAL A 15 -39.09 9.57 -32.05
C VAL A 15 -38.85 10.46 -30.82
N ALA A 16 -38.65 11.75 -31.05
CA ALA A 16 -38.51 12.73 -29.99
C ALA A 16 -39.83 12.88 -29.21
N THR A 17 -39.84 12.42 -27.96
CA THR A 17 -40.94 12.65 -27.01
C THR A 17 -40.58 13.83 -26.12
N ALA A 18 -41.28 14.96 -26.30
CA ALA A 18 -41.13 16.13 -25.45
C ALA A 18 -41.88 15.90 -24.12
N ILE A 19 -41.14 15.86 -23.01
CA ILE A 19 -41.70 15.79 -21.66
C ILE A 19 -41.95 17.23 -21.17
N PRO A 20 -43.18 17.59 -20.77
CA PRO A 20 -43.46 18.92 -20.21
C PRO A 20 -42.80 19.10 -18.84
N ALA A 21 -42.23 20.29 -18.61
CA ALA A 21 -41.56 20.63 -17.36
C ALA A 21 -42.56 20.83 -16.21
N ILE A 22 -42.29 20.20 -15.07
CA ILE A 22 -43.04 20.38 -13.82
C ILE A 22 -42.33 21.47 -13.00
N PRO A 23 -43.03 22.53 -12.54
CA PRO A 23 -42.43 23.53 -11.67
C PRO A 23 -42.14 22.95 -10.28
N ALA A 24 -40.90 23.14 -9.82
CA ALA A 24 -40.46 22.73 -8.48
C ALA A 24 -41.08 23.66 -7.43
N ILE A 25 -41.99 23.13 -6.61
CA ILE A 25 -42.45 23.80 -5.39
C ILE A 25 -41.52 23.36 -4.26
N GLU A 26 -40.43 24.09 -4.06
CA GLU A 26 -39.57 23.90 -2.89
C GLU A 26 -40.20 24.57 -1.68
N SER A 27 -40.66 23.76 -0.73
CA SER A 27 -41.01 24.26 0.60
C SER A 27 -39.74 24.60 1.38
N PRO A 28 -39.67 25.73 2.09
CA PRO A 28 -38.48 26.10 2.86
C PRO A 28 -38.28 25.10 3.99
N ARG A 29 -37.22 24.29 3.89
CA ARG A 29 -36.77 23.42 4.97
C ARG A 29 -36.06 24.26 6.02
N ILE A 30 -36.68 24.42 7.18
CA ILE A 30 -36.03 24.98 8.37
C ILE A 30 -34.85 24.04 8.70
N ALA A 31 -33.63 24.55 8.57
CA ALA A 31 -32.42 23.79 8.83
C ALA A 31 -32.30 23.51 10.34
N THR A 32 -32.49 22.24 10.73
CA THR A 32 -32.17 21.78 12.07
C THR A 32 -30.67 21.96 12.29
N ILE A 33 -30.30 22.88 13.17
CA ILE A 33 -28.90 23.10 13.57
C ILE A 33 -28.43 21.84 14.31
N ALA A 34 -27.52 21.09 13.68
CA ALA A 34 -26.92 19.93 14.31
C ALA A 34 -26.03 20.37 15.49
N PRO A 35 -26.03 19.63 16.62
CA PRO A 35 -25.16 19.93 17.74
C PRO A 35 -23.69 19.84 17.28
N ILE A 36 -22.93 20.90 17.55
CA ILE A 36 -21.48 20.93 17.31
C ILE A 36 -20.86 19.92 18.27
N ALA A 37 -20.44 18.78 17.75
CA ALA A 37 -19.65 17.81 18.48
C ALA A 37 -18.28 18.44 18.76
N VAL A 38 -18.06 18.91 19.99
CA VAL A 38 -16.75 19.32 20.47
C VAL A 38 -15.88 18.07 20.49
N ALA A 39 -14.92 18.00 19.56
CA ALA A 39 -13.94 16.92 19.53
C ALA A 39 -13.22 16.88 20.87
N GLN A 40 -13.41 15.78 21.61
CA GLN A 40 -12.62 15.54 22.81
C GLN A 40 -11.15 15.43 22.38
N PRO A 41 -10.23 16.18 23.02
CA PRO A 41 -8.81 15.98 22.80
C PRO A 41 -8.51 14.53 23.18
N THR A 42 -8.08 13.73 22.21
CA THR A 42 -7.62 12.36 22.45
C THR A 42 -6.55 12.45 23.52
N SER A 43 -6.80 11.85 24.69
CA SER A 43 -5.80 11.75 25.75
C SER A 43 -4.49 11.28 25.13
N PRO A 44 -3.35 11.90 25.47
CA PRO A 44 -2.06 11.43 25.00
C PRO A 44 -1.97 9.97 25.39
N LYS A 45 -1.93 9.08 24.39
CA LYS A 45 -1.65 7.67 24.63
C LYS A 45 -0.34 7.67 25.40
N ASN A 46 -0.28 6.99 26.53
CA ASN A 46 0.99 6.66 27.17
C ASN A 46 1.76 5.88 26.12
N GLU A 47 2.60 6.58 25.37
CA GLU A 47 3.58 5.96 24.49
C GLU A 47 4.57 5.33 25.45
N ASP A 48 4.40 4.03 25.69
CA ASP A 48 5.47 3.24 26.29
C ASP A 48 6.75 3.58 25.53
N PRO A 49 7.82 4.04 26.20
CA PRO A 49 9.00 4.62 25.53
C PRO A 49 9.73 3.69 24.56
N PHE A 50 9.28 2.44 24.42
CA PHE A 50 9.90 1.38 23.65
C PHE A 50 8.81 0.47 23.06
N ASP A 51 8.23 0.85 21.92
CA ASP A 51 7.51 -0.11 21.08
C ASP A 51 8.55 -0.87 20.23
N PRO A 52 8.76 -2.18 20.48
CA PRO A 52 9.73 -2.96 19.72
C PRO A 52 9.40 -3.01 18.21
N ILE A 53 8.12 -2.92 17.86
CA ILE A 53 7.66 -2.94 16.47
C ILE A 53 8.12 -1.67 15.74
N GLU A 54 8.02 -0.53 16.42
CA GLU A 54 8.47 0.75 15.88
C GLU A 54 9.98 0.78 15.71
N MET A 55 10.74 0.21 16.64
CA MET A 55 12.19 0.07 16.52
C MET A 55 12.60 -0.78 15.29
N ILE A 56 11.95 -1.93 15.08
CA ILE A 56 12.18 -2.79 13.90
C ILE A 56 11.82 -2.06 12.61
N ARG A 57 10.71 -1.31 12.62
CA ARG A 57 10.28 -0.48 11.48
C ARG A 57 11.36 0.56 11.14
N GLN A 58 11.89 1.26 12.13
CA GLN A 58 12.92 2.28 11.94
C GLN A 58 14.25 1.69 11.44
N ASP A 59 14.72 0.56 11.97
CA ASP A 59 15.95 -0.08 11.46
C ASP A 59 15.81 -0.52 9.99
N ARG A 60 14.61 -0.97 9.59
CA ARG A 60 14.32 -1.27 8.18
C ARG A 60 14.41 -0.03 7.30
N VAL A 61 13.84 1.09 7.71
CA VAL A 61 13.91 2.35 6.95
C VAL A 61 15.37 2.75 6.73
N ILE A 62 16.16 2.82 7.80
CA ILE A 62 17.60 3.15 7.73
C ILE A 62 18.33 2.18 6.80
N THR A 63 18.03 0.89 6.89
CA THR A 63 18.63 -0.13 6.03
C THR A 63 18.26 0.07 4.57
N PHE A 64 17.02 0.41 4.25
CA PHE A 64 16.55 0.63 2.88
C PHE A 64 17.13 1.91 2.27
N GLU A 65 17.17 2.99 3.04
CA GLU A 65 17.81 4.25 2.64
C GLU A 65 19.31 4.06 2.35
N SER A 66 20.01 3.28 3.18
CA SER A 66 21.41 2.94 2.95
C SER A 66 21.67 2.17 1.65
N LYS A 67 20.62 1.55 1.07
CA LYS A 67 20.66 0.84 -0.22
C LYS A 67 20.26 1.73 -1.40
N GLY A 68 19.97 3.02 -1.15
CA GLY A 68 19.57 4.00 -2.16
C GLY A 68 18.09 3.97 -2.52
N ILE A 69 17.23 3.44 -1.62
CA ILE A 69 15.77 3.53 -1.77
C ILE A 69 15.33 4.91 -1.25
N GLU A 70 14.40 5.55 -1.94
CA GLU A 70 13.82 6.84 -1.54
C GLU A 70 13.13 6.72 -0.17
N SER A 71 13.26 7.74 0.68
CA SER A 71 12.73 7.77 2.07
C SER A 71 11.26 7.38 2.16
N ASP A 72 10.42 7.94 1.28
CA ASP A 72 8.97 7.65 1.27
C ASP A 72 8.70 6.19 0.91
N THR A 73 9.38 5.66 -0.11
CA THR A 73 9.30 4.25 -0.49
C THR A 73 9.85 3.33 0.60
N ALA A 74 10.94 3.71 1.26
CA ALA A 74 11.55 2.96 2.34
C ALA A 74 10.60 2.84 3.55
N THR A 75 9.98 3.97 3.94
CA THR A 75 9.00 4.03 5.03
C THR A 75 7.79 3.18 4.71
N TRP A 76 7.19 3.35 3.54
CA TRP A 76 6.06 2.55 3.09
C TRP A 76 6.37 1.05 3.05
N LEU A 77 7.57 0.69 2.58
CA LEU A 77 7.99 -0.71 2.48
C LEU A 77 8.20 -1.32 3.87
N ALA A 78 8.80 -0.57 4.80
CA ALA A 78 8.97 -1.00 6.18
C ALA A 78 7.62 -1.25 6.86
N GLU A 79 6.66 -0.34 6.73
CA GLU A 79 5.29 -0.50 7.27
C GLU A 79 4.59 -1.73 6.70
N LYS A 80 4.68 -1.92 5.38
CA LYS A 80 4.07 -3.07 4.69
C LYS A 80 4.68 -4.40 5.15
N LEU A 81 5.98 -4.44 5.39
CA LEU A 81 6.67 -5.63 5.91
C LEU A 81 6.32 -5.88 7.36
N THR A 82 6.29 -4.84 8.20
CA THR A 82 5.87 -4.95 9.61
C THR A 82 4.44 -5.50 9.73
N THR A 83 3.51 -4.97 8.94
CA THR A 83 2.12 -5.48 8.89
C THR A 83 2.07 -6.97 8.49
N ARG A 84 2.98 -7.40 7.61
CA ARG A 84 3.06 -8.79 7.16
C ARG A 84 3.68 -9.73 8.15
N ASP A 85 4.68 -9.27 8.90
CA ASP A 85 5.26 -10.04 10.00
C ASP A 85 4.19 -10.39 11.03
N MET A 86 3.30 -9.44 11.32
CA MET A 86 2.12 -9.68 12.18
C MET A 86 1.14 -10.71 11.58
N GLN A 87 1.09 -10.83 10.26
CA GLN A 87 0.26 -11.81 9.54
C GLN A 87 0.96 -13.16 9.33
N MET A 88 2.19 -13.33 9.83
CA MET A 88 3.02 -14.53 9.61
C MET A 88 3.24 -14.84 8.12
N ASP A 89 3.24 -13.80 7.27
CA ASP A 89 3.50 -13.93 5.83
C ASP A 89 5.01 -13.94 5.58
N ASP A 90 5.50 -15.02 5.00
CA ASP A 90 6.92 -15.25 4.73
C ASP A 90 7.45 -14.56 3.46
N ARG A 91 6.59 -13.85 2.72
CA ARG A 91 7.02 -13.06 1.55
C ARG A 91 7.87 -11.87 2.00
N ARG A 92 9.06 -11.75 1.41
CA ARG A 92 10.04 -10.70 1.73
C ARG A 92 10.20 -9.73 0.57
N SER A 93 10.68 -8.52 0.86
CA SER A 93 11.13 -7.60 -0.19
C SER A 93 12.56 -7.96 -0.60
N CYS A 94 12.90 -7.77 -1.88
CA CYS A 94 14.30 -7.75 -2.31
C CYS A 94 15.14 -6.76 -1.50
N ALA A 95 14.55 -5.65 -1.04
CA ALA A 95 15.23 -4.65 -0.22
C ALA A 95 15.75 -5.21 1.13
N GLU A 96 15.15 -6.27 1.68
CA GLU A 96 15.63 -6.92 2.90
C GLU A 96 16.84 -7.85 2.64
N CYS A 97 17.07 -8.25 1.39
CA CYS A 97 18.14 -9.14 1.02
C CYS A 97 19.50 -8.42 1.06
N SER A 98 20.52 -9.06 1.61
CA SER A 98 21.92 -8.57 1.56
C SER A 98 22.49 -8.52 0.14
N SER A 99 21.92 -9.28 -0.78
CA SER A 99 22.31 -9.28 -2.20
C SER A 99 21.64 -8.19 -3.04
N PHE A 100 20.92 -7.26 -2.42
CA PHE A 100 20.23 -6.17 -3.13
C PHE A 100 20.97 -4.85 -2.95
N TYR A 101 21.33 -4.21 -4.07
CA TYR A 101 22.05 -2.94 -4.09
C TYR A 101 21.72 -2.16 -5.37
N GLY A 102 21.57 -0.83 -5.26
CA GLY A 102 21.36 0.05 -6.43
C GLY A 102 20.13 -0.34 -7.26
N ASN A 103 19.02 -0.64 -6.59
CA ASN A 103 17.77 -1.09 -7.20
C ASN A 103 17.83 -2.42 -7.98
N ARG A 104 18.86 -3.24 -7.75
CA ARG A 104 19.04 -4.52 -8.46
C ARG A 104 19.47 -5.64 -7.52
N CYS A 105 19.07 -6.86 -7.88
CA CYS A 105 19.56 -8.07 -7.25
C CYS A 105 20.92 -8.44 -7.87
N ILE A 106 21.98 -8.50 -7.05
CA ILE A 106 23.33 -8.90 -7.46
C ILE A 106 23.37 -10.34 -7.96
N GLN A 107 22.48 -11.20 -7.46
CA GLN A 107 22.37 -12.59 -7.94
C GLN A 107 21.63 -12.70 -9.29
N HIS A 108 21.23 -11.57 -9.90
CA HIS A 108 20.45 -11.50 -11.14
C HIS A 108 19.17 -12.34 -11.14
N ARG A 109 18.62 -12.62 -9.96
CA ARG A 109 17.34 -13.32 -9.82
C ARG A 109 16.22 -12.30 -9.94
N GLN A 110 15.39 -12.44 -10.96
CA GLN A 110 14.16 -11.67 -11.07
C GLN A 110 13.10 -12.27 -10.14
N PRO A 111 12.33 -11.44 -9.41
CA PRO A 111 11.12 -11.90 -8.76
C PRO A 111 10.16 -12.50 -9.78
N PHE A 112 9.43 -13.54 -9.40
CA PHE A 112 8.24 -13.93 -10.15
C PHE A 112 7.22 -12.79 -10.07
N GLY A 113 6.86 -12.19 -11.21
CA GLY A 113 5.87 -11.11 -11.28
C GLY A 113 6.40 -9.68 -11.46
N GLY A 114 7.72 -9.48 -11.67
CA GLY A 114 8.31 -8.17 -11.97
C GLY A 114 9.28 -7.65 -10.90
N GLY A 115 10.24 -6.82 -11.31
CA GLY A 115 11.48 -6.52 -10.58
C GLY A 115 11.51 -5.30 -9.66
N GLY A 116 10.39 -4.89 -9.08
CA GLY A 116 10.34 -3.72 -8.18
C GLY A 116 10.73 -4.04 -6.73
N VAL A 117 11.30 -3.07 -6.00
CA VAL A 117 11.52 -3.15 -4.54
C VAL A 117 10.23 -3.35 -3.75
N GLU A 118 9.11 -2.91 -4.32
CA GLU A 118 7.77 -2.97 -3.73
C GLU A 118 7.10 -4.34 -3.85
N VAL A 119 7.65 -5.19 -4.72
CA VAL A 119 7.12 -6.53 -5.00
C VAL A 119 7.63 -7.51 -3.94
N LEU A 120 6.72 -7.92 -3.07
CA LEU A 120 6.98 -8.93 -2.05
C LEU A 120 6.83 -10.32 -2.65
N HIS A 121 7.87 -11.15 -2.52
CA HIS A 121 7.90 -12.46 -3.14
C HIS A 121 8.77 -13.42 -2.32
N ARG A 122 8.65 -14.71 -2.62
CA ARG A 122 9.54 -15.73 -2.06
C ARG A 122 10.75 -15.88 -2.99
N CYS A 123 11.94 -15.49 -2.51
CA CYS A 123 13.18 -15.66 -3.27
C CYS A 123 13.99 -16.83 -2.71
N LYS A 124 14.24 -17.87 -3.52
CA LYS A 124 15.08 -19.02 -3.13
C LYS A 124 16.52 -18.64 -2.77
N GLY A 125 17.00 -17.49 -3.26
CA GLY A 125 18.34 -16.96 -3.00
C GLY A 125 18.37 -15.89 -1.90
N PHE A 126 17.26 -15.71 -1.16
CA PHE A 126 17.14 -14.69 -0.14
C PHE A 126 18.16 -14.93 0.97
N LYS A 127 19.01 -13.93 1.19
CA LYS A 127 19.97 -13.88 2.29
C LYS A 127 19.58 -12.71 3.16
N ALA A 128 18.96 -12.99 4.31
CA ALA A 128 18.60 -11.96 5.27
C ALA A 128 19.83 -11.11 5.61
N ASN A 129 19.64 -9.81 5.76
CA ASN A 129 20.69 -8.97 6.33
C ASN A 129 20.93 -9.44 7.78
N GLN A 130 22.18 -9.50 8.23
CA GLN A 130 22.53 -10.12 9.51
C GLN A 130 21.83 -9.44 10.72
N ARG A 131 21.47 -8.16 10.59
CA ARG A 131 20.69 -7.43 11.61
C ARG A 131 19.28 -8.01 11.83
N THR A 132 18.56 -8.33 10.76
CA THR A 132 17.19 -8.88 10.83
C THR A 132 17.15 -10.31 11.37
N ARG A 133 18.28 -11.02 11.36
CA ARG A 133 18.37 -12.41 11.83
C ARG A 133 18.40 -12.51 13.36
N LEU A 134 19.06 -11.57 14.03
CA LEU A 134 19.18 -11.58 15.48
C LEU A 134 17.83 -11.31 16.16
N GLU A 135 16.97 -10.50 15.55
CA GLU A 135 15.63 -10.21 16.11
C GLU A 135 14.67 -11.40 15.96
N LEU A 136 14.77 -12.18 14.87
CA LEU A 136 13.96 -13.39 14.67
C LEU A 136 14.41 -14.58 15.53
N GLU A 137 15.72 -14.73 15.78
CA GLU A 137 16.26 -15.82 16.61
C GLU A 137 16.13 -15.53 18.13
N PHE A 138 16.08 -14.27 18.55
CA PHE A 138 16.00 -13.89 19.98
C PHE A 138 14.65 -13.29 20.43
N GLY A 139 13.72 -12.97 19.51
CA GLY A 139 12.46 -12.28 19.80
C GLY A 139 11.24 -13.13 20.18
N PHE A 140 11.33 -14.47 20.18
CA PHE A 140 10.19 -15.35 20.53
C PHE A 140 10.18 -15.85 21.98
N PHE A 141 11.00 -15.28 22.88
CA PHE A 141 11.03 -15.63 24.32
C PHE A 141 10.21 -14.68 25.22
N TYR A 142 9.22 -13.96 24.69
CA TYR A 142 8.33 -13.11 25.49
C TYR A 142 6.86 -13.56 25.43
N ASN A 143 6.60 -14.84 25.69
CA ASN A 143 5.29 -15.34 26.10
C ASN A 143 5.48 -16.55 27.03
N ASP A 144 5.73 -16.29 28.31
CA ASP A 144 5.38 -17.18 29.43
C ASP A 144 5.51 -16.38 30.73
N SER A 145 4.43 -15.70 31.11
CA SER A 145 4.16 -15.23 32.49
C SER A 145 2.65 -15.01 32.66
#